data_AF-A0AAV5C415-F1
#
_entry.id   AF-A0AAV5C415-F1
#
_cell.length_a   1.000
_cell.length_b   1.000
_cell.length_c   1.000
_cell.angle_alpha   90.00
_cell.angle_beta   90.00
_cell.angle_gamma   90.00
#
_symmetry.space_group_name_H-M   'P 1'
#
loop_
_entity.id
_entity.type
_entity.pdbx_description
1 polymer ?
#
loop_
_entity_poly.entity_id
_entity_poly.type
_entity_poly.pdbx_seq_one_letter_code
_entity_poly.pdbx_strand_id
1 'polypeptide(L)'
;MMDHIVSNRAAAAAPSQQRKDFLSVVLAARESDAFTRELLTPDYLSALTYEHLLAGSATTAFTLSSVVYLVAKHPEVEKKLLQEVDAFGPRDRLPTADDLQTKFPYLDQARTHTLFFLN
;
A
#
# COMPACT_ATOMS: atom_id res chain seq x y z
N MET A 1 -2.31 -0.77 -21.56
CA MET A 1 -2.45 -1.81 -20.50
C MET A 1 -3.40 -1.35 -19.40
N MET A 2 -3.19 -0.17 -18.79
CA MET A 2 -4.11 0.42 -17.80
C MET A 2 -5.51 0.70 -18.38
N ASP A 3 -5.60 1.22 -19.61
CA ASP A 3 -6.88 1.53 -20.25
C ASP A 3 -7.78 0.29 -20.38
N HIS A 4 -7.19 -0.88 -20.63
CA HIS A 4 -7.90 -2.15 -20.68
C HIS A 4 -8.40 -2.59 -19.30
N ILE A 5 -7.66 -2.28 -18.22
CA ILE A 5 -8.10 -2.55 -16.84
C ILE A 5 -9.28 -1.65 -16.48
N VAL A 6 -9.21 -0.36 -16.82
CA VAL A 6 -10.29 0.60 -16.57
C VAL A 6 -11.53 0.26 -17.39
N SER A 7 -11.36 -0.02 -18.69
CA SER A 7 -12.44 -0.42 -19.59
C SER A 7 -13.13 -1.72 -19.15
N ASN A 8 -12.36 -2.75 -18.78
CA ASN A 8 -12.91 -4.01 -18.29
C ASN A 8 -13.67 -3.83 -16.96
N ARG A 9 -13.21 -2.94 -16.07
CA ARG A 9 -13.92 -2.63 -14.82
C ARG A 9 -15.19 -1.81 -15.02
N ALA A 10 -15.20 -0.87 -15.97
CA ALA A 10 -16.41 -0.13 -16.34
C ALA A 10 -17.46 -1.05 -16.96
N ALA A 11 -17.05 -2.02 -17.79
CA ALA A 11 -17.94 -3.00 -18.40
C ALA A 11 -18.45 -4.07 -17.41
N ALA A 12 -17.65 -4.42 -16.39
CA ALA A 12 -18.00 -5.40 -15.37
C ALA A 12 -18.93 -4.87 -14.26
N ALA A 13 -19.59 -3.72 -14.46
CA ALA A 13 -20.61 -3.15 -13.55
C ALA A 13 -21.91 -4.00 -13.44
N ALA A 14 -21.85 -5.29 -13.77
CA ALA A 14 -22.89 -6.28 -13.48
C ALA A 14 -22.70 -6.84 -12.05
N PRO A 15 -23.79 -7.21 -11.34
CA PRO A 15 -23.84 -7.27 -9.88
C PRO A 15 -23.13 -8.49 -9.24
N SER A 16 -22.36 -9.28 -9.98
CA SER A 16 -21.61 -10.39 -9.41
C SER A 16 -20.25 -9.93 -8.90
N GLN A 17 -20.13 -9.85 -7.58
CA GLN A 17 -18.92 -9.52 -6.80
C GLN A 17 -18.58 -8.01 -6.76
N GLN A 18 -19.34 -7.26 -5.96
CA GLN A 18 -19.09 -5.84 -5.67
C GLN A 18 -17.78 -5.67 -4.88
N ARG A 19 -16.64 -5.72 -5.57
CA ARG A 19 -15.34 -5.40 -4.99
C ARG A 19 -15.29 -3.90 -4.72
N LYS A 20 -15.35 -3.53 -3.44
CA LYS A 20 -15.18 -2.15 -2.97
C LYS A 20 -13.69 -1.82 -3.01
N ASP A 21 -13.23 -1.29 -4.13
CA ASP A 21 -11.87 -0.79 -4.28
C ASP A 21 -11.87 0.68 -4.74
N PHE A 22 -10.70 1.31 -4.72
CA PHE A 22 -10.52 2.72 -5.06
C PHE A 22 -11.17 3.08 -6.40
N LEU A 23 -10.99 2.24 -7.44
CA LEU A 23 -11.56 2.50 -8.76
C LEU A 23 -13.09 2.39 -8.75
N SER A 24 -13.67 1.44 -8.01
CA SER A 24 -15.12 1.35 -7.85
C SER A 24 -15.71 2.60 -7.21
N VAL A 25 -15.02 3.21 -6.23
CA VAL A 25 -15.46 4.45 -5.58
C VAL A 25 -15.35 5.64 -6.51
N VAL A 26 -14.23 5.76 -7.23
CA VAL A 26 -14.02 6.86 -8.18
C VAL A 26 -14.97 6.77 -9.38
N LEU A 27 -15.25 5.56 -9.88
CA LEU A 27 -16.26 5.33 -10.91
C LEU A 27 -17.66 5.66 -10.41
N ALA A 28 -18.02 5.29 -9.18
CA ALA A 28 -19.30 5.69 -8.60
C ALA A 28 -19.43 7.22 -8.44
N ALA A 29 -18.35 7.90 -8.03
CA ALA A 29 -18.29 9.36 -7.93
C ALA A 29 -18.37 10.02 -9.31
N ARG A 30 -17.80 9.42 -10.35
CA ARG A 30 -17.94 9.90 -11.73
C ARG A 30 -19.40 9.91 -12.19
N GLU A 31 -20.19 8.94 -11.77
CA GLU A 31 -21.59 8.82 -12.19
C GLU A 31 -22.55 9.69 -11.36
N SER A 32 -22.07 10.51 -10.41
CA SER A 32 -22.91 11.32 -9.53
C SER A 32 -23.56 12.52 -10.22
N ASP A 33 -22.85 13.18 -11.14
CA ASP A 33 -23.34 14.37 -11.83
C ASP A 33 -22.60 14.61 -13.16
N ALA A 34 -23.06 15.59 -13.93
CA ALA A 34 -22.50 15.90 -15.25
C ALA A 34 -21.08 16.48 -15.18
N PHE A 35 -20.78 17.26 -14.12
CA PHE A 35 -19.49 17.90 -13.94
C PHE A 35 -18.39 16.87 -13.60
N THR A 36 -18.70 15.91 -12.73
CA THR A 36 -17.79 14.81 -12.38
C THR A 36 -17.54 13.87 -13.57
N ARG A 37 -18.52 13.62 -14.44
CA ARG A 37 -18.31 12.88 -15.70
C ARG A 37 -17.36 13.57 -16.67
N GLU A 38 -17.43 14.89 -16.75
CA GLU A 38 -16.56 15.71 -17.62
C GLU A 38 -15.14 15.79 -17.06
N LEU A 39 -14.99 15.91 -15.74
CA LEU A 39 -13.70 15.95 -15.06
C LEU A 39 -12.99 14.59 -15.03
N LEU A 40 -13.71 13.51 -14.67
CA LEU A 40 -13.16 12.15 -14.53
C LEU A 40 -13.26 11.38 -15.85
N THR A 41 -12.57 11.87 -16.87
CA THR A 41 -12.49 11.16 -18.15
C THR A 41 -11.78 9.81 -17.98
N PRO A 42 -12.06 8.81 -18.83
CA PRO A 42 -11.37 7.52 -18.79
C PRO A 42 -9.84 7.64 -18.84
N ASP A 43 -9.34 8.60 -19.61
CA ASP A 43 -7.90 8.88 -19.72
C ASP A 43 -7.35 9.45 -18.42
N TYR A 44 -8.07 10.37 -17.79
CA TYR A 44 -7.70 10.92 -16.49
C TYR A 44 -7.68 9.84 -15.39
N LEU A 45 -8.68 8.97 -15.37
CA LEU A 45 -8.74 7.85 -14.42
C LEU A 45 -7.58 6.85 -14.63
N SER A 46 -7.23 6.58 -15.88
CA SER A 46 -6.12 5.69 -16.22
C SER A 46 -4.78 6.30 -15.80
N ALA A 47 -4.59 7.60 -16.06
CA ALA A 47 -3.41 8.35 -15.63
C ALA A 47 -3.28 8.40 -14.10
N LEU A 48 -4.36 8.74 -13.39
CA LEU A 48 -4.39 8.81 -11.92
C LEU A 48 -4.06 7.45 -11.27
N THR A 49 -4.61 6.37 -11.83
CA THR A 49 -4.36 5.00 -11.36
C THR A 49 -2.89 4.62 -11.57
N TYR A 50 -2.33 4.99 -12.73
CA TYR A 50 -0.94 4.74 -13.04
C TYR A 50 0.01 5.51 -12.14
N GLU A 51 -0.27 6.79 -11.90
CA GLU A 51 0.51 7.64 -11.00
C GLU A 51 0.51 7.10 -9.57
N HIS A 52 -0.66 6.72 -9.02
CA HIS A 52 -0.74 6.13 -7.69
C HIS A 52 0.03 4.82 -7.58
N LEU A 53 -0.06 3.95 -8.60
CA LEU A 53 0.68 2.69 -8.61
C LEU A 53 2.19 2.95 -8.65
N LEU A 54 2.65 3.86 -9.49
CA LEU A 54 4.06 4.18 -9.64
C LEU A 54 4.63 4.81 -8.37
N ALA A 55 3.97 5.85 -7.85
CA ALA A 55 4.38 6.56 -6.66
C ALA A 55 4.41 5.65 -5.43
N GLY A 56 3.36 4.83 -5.24
CA GLY A 56 3.28 3.90 -4.13
C GLY A 56 4.29 2.75 -4.22
N SER A 57 4.54 2.21 -5.41
CA SER A 57 5.41 1.04 -5.57
C SER A 57 6.89 1.41 -5.46
N ALA A 58 7.32 2.47 -6.14
CA ALA A 58 8.74 2.84 -6.15
C ALA A 58 9.23 3.28 -4.77
N THR A 59 8.44 4.10 -4.07
CA THR A 59 8.80 4.61 -2.73
C THR A 59 8.79 3.50 -1.69
N THR A 60 7.77 2.64 -1.66
CA THR A 60 7.71 1.53 -0.69
C THR A 60 8.81 0.50 -0.92
N ALA A 61 9.12 0.15 -2.17
CA ALA A 61 10.22 -0.74 -2.50
C ALA A 61 11.57 -0.16 -2.06
N PHE A 62 11.78 1.15 -2.30
CA PHE A 62 12.98 1.84 -1.86
C PHE A 62 13.09 1.85 -0.33
N THR A 63 12.05 2.28 0.39
CA THR A 63 12.05 2.29 1.86
C THR A 63 12.30 0.89 2.43
N LEU A 64 11.65 -0.15 1.91
CA LEU A 64 11.86 -1.52 2.39
C LEU A 64 13.29 -1.98 2.15
N SER A 65 13.86 -1.67 0.98
CA SER A 65 15.25 -2.00 0.66
C SER A 65 16.22 -1.29 1.60
N SER A 66 15.98 -0.01 1.89
CA SER A 66 16.78 0.77 2.84
C SER A 66 16.68 0.22 4.26
N VAL A 67 15.48 -0.17 4.73
CA VAL A 67 15.29 -0.78 6.05
C VAL A 67 16.12 -2.07 6.15
N VAL A 68 15.98 -2.98 5.18
CA VAL A 68 16.70 -4.25 5.17
C VAL A 68 18.22 -4.01 5.13
N TYR A 69 18.68 -3.07 4.30
CA TYR A 69 20.09 -2.72 4.20
C TYR A 69 20.66 -2.16 5.52
N LEU A 70 19.94 -1.24 6.18
CA LEU A 70 20.37 -0.68 7.46
C LEU A 70 20.37 -1.76 8.55
N VAL A 71 19.33 -2.59 8.63
CA VAL A 71 19.26 -3.68 9.60
C VAL A 71 20.42 -4.67 9.41
N ALA A 72 20.74 -5.07 8.17
CA ALA A 72 21.83 -5.98 7.87
C ALA A 72 23.22 -5.41 8.21
N LYS A 73 23.37 -4.08 8.26
CA LYS A 73 24.61 -3.41 8.69
C LYS A 73 24.77 -3.35 10.21
N HIS A 74 23.72 -3.67 10.97
CA HIS A 74 23.63 -3.53 12.41
C HIS A 74 23.17 -4.86 13.04
N PRO A 75 24.05 -5.86 13.19
CA PRO A 75 23.69 -7.20 13.69
C PRO A 75 22.99 -7.20 15.06
N GLU A 76 23.29 -6.21 15.90
CA GLU A 76 22.64 -5.98 17.19
C GLU A 76 21.17 -5.57 17.06
N VAL A 77 20.84 -4.79 16.02
CA VAL A 77 19.49 -4.36 15.68
C VAL A 77 18.73 -5.53 15.07
N GLU A 78 19.35 -6.25 14.13
CA GLU A 78 18.78 -7.45 13.50
C GLU A 78 18.38 -8.50 14.54
N LYS A 79 19.27 -8.80 15.49
CA LYS A 79 18.99 -9.77 16.56
C LYS A 79 17.79 -9.36 17.42
N LYS A 80 17.67 -8.08 17.75
CA LYS A 80 16.53 -7.56 18.54
C LYS A 80 15.22 -7.61 17.76
N LEU A 81 15.24 -7.28 16.47
CA LEU A 81 14.06 -7.38 15.59
C LEU A 81 13.60 -8.83 15.45
N LEU A 82 14.52 -9.77 15.21
CA LEU A 82 14.18 -11.19 15.12
C LEU A 82 13.60 -11.72 16.44
N GLN A 83 14.17 -11.34 17.58
CA GLN A 83 13.62 -11.69 18.89
C GLN A 83 12.21 -11.13 19.11
N GLU A 84 11.95 -9.91 18.67
CA GLU A 84 10.62 -9.28 18.75
C GLU A 84 9.60 -10.02 17.87
N VAL A 85 9.99 -10.39 16.65
CA VAL A 85 9.16 -11.19 15.74
C VAL A 85 8.89 -12.59 16.30
N ASP A 86 9.90 -13.28 16.82
CA ASP A 86 9.75 -14.60 17.40
C ASP A 86 8.90 -14.58 18.68
N ALA A 87 8.90 -13.46 19.42
CA ALA A 87 8.10 -13.28 20.63
C ALA A 87 6.63 -12.91 20.35
N PHE A 88 6.27 -12.59 19.11
CA PHE A 88 4.92 -12.11 18.75
C PHE A 88 3.81 -13.13 19.06
N GLY A 89 4.06 -14.42 18.85
CA GLY A 89 3.09 -15.47 19.18
C GLY A 89 3.22 -16.75 18.34
N PRO A 90 2.18 -17.60 18.33
CA PRO A 90 2.16 -18.84 17.55
C PRO A 90 2.36 -18.55 16.06
N ARG A 91 3.09 -19.43 15.34
CA ARG A 91 3.37 -19.27 13.90
C ARG A 91 2.12 -19.17 13.01
N ASP A 92 0.98 -19.62 13.50
CA ASP A 92 -0.30 -19.57 12.79
C ASP A 92 -1.02 -18.21 12.90
N ARG A 93 -0.54 -17.30 13.77
CA ARG A 93 -1.11 -15.95 13.91
C ARG A 93 -0.33 -14.96 13.06
N LEU A 94 -0.99 -14.43 12.04
CA LEU A 94 -0.44 -13.34 11.24
C LEU A 94 -0.51 -12.01 12.01
N PRO A 95 0.57 -11.20 11.99
CA PRO A 95 0.54 -9.84 12.53
C PRO A 95 -0.48 -8.97 11.80
N THR A 96 -1.20 -8.14 12.53
CA THR A 96 -2.10 -7.12 11.98
C THR A 96 -1.48 -5.73 12.10
N ALA A 97 -2.07 -4.73 11.43
CA ALA A 97 -1.60 -3.35 11.52
C ALA A 97 -1.64 -2.80 12.96
N ASP A 98 -2.63 -3.21 13.76
CA ASP A 98 -2.79 -2.77 15.15
C ASP A 98 -1.71 -3.35 16.08
N ASP A 99 -1.18 -4.52 15.73
CA ASP A 99 -0.12 -5.17 16.49
C ASP A 99 1.21 -4.39 16.39
N LEU A 100 1.46 -3.61 15.33
CA LEU A 100 2.69 -2.82 15.17
C LEU A 100 2.91 -1.85 16.33
N GLN A 101 1.87 -1.18 16.81
CA GLN A 101 1.99 -0.16 17.85
C GLN A 101 2.23 -0.75 19.25
N THR A 102 1.79 -1.99 19.48
CA THR A 102 1.75 -2.58 20.83
C THR A 102 2.66 -3.79 21.01
N LYS A 103 3.01 -4.47 19.91
CA LYS A 103 3.78 -5.73 19.91
C LYS A 103 5.12 -5.62 19.19
N PHE A 104 5.33 -4.56 18.39
CA PHE A 104 6.58 -4.35 17.65
C PHE A 104 7.22 -2.96 17.89
N PRO A 105 7.45 -2.55 19.15
CA PRO A 105 8.03 -1.24 19.46
C PRO A 105 9.41 -1.00 18.81
N TYR A 106 10.21 -2.04 18.59
CA TYR A 106 11.54 -1.90 17.99
C TYR A 106 11.48 -1.82 16.46
N LEU A 107 10.60 -2.60 15.82
CA LEU A 107 10.30 -2.45 14.39
C LEU A 107 9.76 -1.05 14.05
N ASP A 108 8.91 -0.48 14.91
CA ASP A 108 8.36 0.86 14.74
C ASP A 108 9.46 1.95 14.81
N GLN A 109 10.42 1.78 15.71
CA GLN A 109 11.61 2.63 15.81
C GLN A 109 12.51 2.50 14.57
N ALA A 110 12.78 1.28 14.10
CA ALA A 110 13.61 1.04 12.91
C ALA A 110 13.00 1.67 11.65
N ARG A 111 11.66 1.58 11.50
CA ARG A 111 10.93 2.26 10.42
C ARG A 111 11.11 3.78 10.52
N THR A 112 10.90 4.36 11.70
CA THR A 112 11.00 5.81 11.92
C THR A 112 12.41 6.33 11.66
N HIS A 113 13.45 5.63 12.15
CA HIS A 113 14.84 5.98 11.90
C HIS A 113 15.19 5.90 10.41
N THR A 114 14.71 4.88 9.70
CA THR A 114 14.96 4.76 8.26
C THR A 114 14.30 5.90 7.50
N LEU A 115 13.05 6.25 7.83
CA LEU A 115 12.35 7.34 7.17
C LEU A 115 12.99 8.72 7.45
N PHE A 116 13.53 8.92 8.65
CA PHE A 116 14.32 10.10 8.98
C PHE A 116 15.65 10.15 8.20
N PHE A 117 16.31 9.01 7.99
CA PHE A 117 17.59 8.97 7.26
C PHE A 117 17.44 9.21 5.74
N LEU A 118 16.25 8.97 5.20
CA LEU A 118 15.93 9.13 3.78
C LEU A 118 15.41 10.53 3.40
N ASN A 119 15.32 11.46 4.36
CA ASN A 119 14.76 12.81 4.22
C ASN A 119 15.83 13.86 4.56
#